data_AF-A0A920K056-F1
#
_entry.id   AF-A0A920K056-F1
#
_cell.length_a   1.000
_cell.length_b   1.000
_cell.length_c   1.000
_cell.angle_alpha   90.00
_cell.angle_beta   90.00
_cell.angle_gamma   90.00
#
_symmetry.space_group_name_H-M   'P 1'
#
loop_
_entity.id
_entity.type
_entity.pdbx_description
1 polymer ?
#
loop_
_entity_poly.entity_id
_entity_poly.type
_entity_poly.pdbx_seq_one_letter_code
_entity_poly.pdbx_strand_id
1 'polypeptide(L)'
;MWVYPVVDDNIDIDISPNDIRIDTFRSSGAGGQHVNTTDSAVRITHNPTGIVVTSSEKSQHQNRDIAMKALKSRLYQMELDRRNAAITEAHENKGDAGWGNQIRSYVLHPYQMVKDLRTSYETSDTKGVLDGNIDEFMAATLALDLSGKSRAEATS
;
A
#
# COMPACT_ATOMS: atom_id res chain seq x y z
N MET A 1 14.05 -7.26 8.98
CA MET A 1 14.45 -6.79 7.63
C MET A 1 13.22 -6.91 6.74
N TRP A 2 12.92 -5.86 5.97
CA TRP A 2 11.72 -5.82 5.11
C TRP A 2 12.17 -5.86 3.65
N VAL A 3 11.45 -6.64 2.86
CA VAL A 3 11.63 -6.73 1.40
C VAL A 3 10.26 -6.57 0.80
N TYR A 4 10.15 -5.67 -0.16
CA TYR A 4 8.94 -5.48 -0.97
C TYR A 4 9.30 -5.74 -2.43
N PRO A 5 8.41 -6.38 -3.20
CA PRO A 5 8.55 -6.39 -4.64
C PRO A 5 8.46 -4.95 -5.15
N VAL A 6 9.25 -4.62 -6.16
CA VAL A 6 9.04 -3.40 -6.94
C VAL A 6 7.81 -3.64 -7.79
N VAL A 7 6.73 -2.93 -7.50
CA VAL A 7 5.51 -2.92 -8.31
C VAL A 7 5.49 -1.59 -9.07
N ASP A 8 5.04 -1.58 -10.32
CA ASP A 8 4.89 -0.34 -11.09
C ASP A 8 3.89 0.58 -10.37
N ASP A 9 4.34 1.78 -10.01
CA ASP A 9 3.58 2.77 -9.25
C ASP A 9 2.59 3.57 -10.11
N ASN A 10 2.48 3.26 -11.40
CA ASN A 10 1.49 3.91 -12.28
C ASN A 10 0.06 3.44 -11.96
N ILE A 11 -0.58 4.13 -11.02
CA ILE A 11 -2.02 4.00 -10.77
C ILE A 11 -2.75 4.88 -11.78
N ASP A 12 -3.17 4.29 -12.91
CA ASP A 12 -4.10 4.98 -13.80
C ASP A 12 -5.53 4.81 -13.29
N ILE A 13 -6.17 5.94 -12.99
CA ILE A 13 -7.56 5.99 -12.53
C ILE A 13 -8.39 6.45 -13.71
N ASP A 14 -8.99 5.47 -14.38
CA ASP A 14 -10.03 5.70 -15.35
C ASP A 14 -11.36 5.91 -14.61
N ILE A 15 -12.05 7.01 -14.91
CA ILE A 15 -13.32 7.36 -14.30
C ILE A 15 -14.38 7.26 -15.39
N SER A 16 -15.22 6.23 -15.32
CA SER A 16 -16.33 6.09 -16.24
C SER A 16 -17.31 7.25 -16.05
N PRO A 17 -17.78 7.89 -17.14
CA PRO A 17 -18.82 8.91 -17.06
C PRO A 17 -20.11 8.43 -16.39
N ASN A 18 -20.37 7.12 -16.39
CA ASN A 18 -21.56 6.51 -15.77
C ASN A 18 -21.44 6.41 -14.24
N ASP A 19 -20.22 6.45 -13.70
CA ASP A 19 -19.96 6.33 -12.25
C ASP A 19 -20.03 7.68 -11.53
N ILE A 20 -20.15 8.77 -12.28
CA ILE A 20 -20.20 10.13 -11.74
C ILE A 20 -21.57 10.77 -11.95
N ARG A 21 -22.10 11.37 -10.87
CA ARG A 21 -23.24 12.26 -10.94
C ARG A 21 -22.77 13.71 -10.85
N ILE A 22 -23.17 14.53 -11.81
CA ILE A 22 -22.83 15.96 -11.85
C ILE A 22 -24.10 16.77 -11.55
N ASP A 23 -24.09 17.48 -10.43
CA ASP A 23 -25.16 18.39 -10.01
C ASP A 23 -24.68 19.84 -10.15
N THR A 24 -25.45 20.71 -10.80
CA THR A 24 -25.15 22.16 -10.87
C THR A 24 -26.10 22.92 -9.95
N PHE A 25 -25.58 23.87 -9.17
CA PHE A 25 -26.35 24.64 -8.20
C PHE A 25 -25.79 26.07 -8.03
N ARG A 26 -26.49 26.90 -7.27
CA ARG A 26 -26.05 28.27 -6.98
C ARG A 26 -24.88 28.27 -6.00
N SER A 27 -23.87 29.07 -6.33
CA SER A 27 -22.72 29.29 -5.44
C SER A 27 -23.19 29.93 -4.13
N SER A 28 -23.01 29.23 -3.01
CA SER A 28 -23.34 29.74 -1.68
C SER A 28 -22.17 30.55 -1.12
N GLY A 29 -22.09 31.83 -1.46
CA GLY A 29 -21.03 32.73 -0.97
C GLY A 29 -21.51 34.18 -0.86
N ALA A 30 -20.86 34.95 0.02
CA ALA A 30 -21.09 36.39 0.16
C ALA A 30 -20.51 37.14 -1.05
N GLY A 31 -21.18 37.05 -2.20
CA GLY A 31 -20.77 37.71 -3.43
C GLY A 31 -21.87 38.63 -3.96
N GLY A 32 -21.47 39.67 -4.70
CA GLY A 32 -22.37 40.67 -5.28
C GLY A 32 -23.40 40.09 -6.27
N GLN A 33 -24.17 40.96 -6.95
CA GLN A 33 -25.31 40.58 -7.83
C GLN A 33 -25.08 39.35 -8.73
N HIS A 34 -23.85 39.16 -9.22
CA HIS A 34 -23.51 38.06 -10.12
C HIS A 34 -23.48 36.66 -9.47
N VAL A 35 -23.30 36.56 -8.15
CA VAL A 35 -23.31 35.28 -7.41
C VAL A 35 -24.74 34.79 -7.13
N ASN A 36 -25.69 35.73 -7.04
CA ASN A 36 -27.09 35.41 -6.73
C ASN A 36 -27.94 35.05 -7.97
N THR A 37 -27.44 35.31 -9.18
CA THR A 37 -28.26 35.22 -10.41
C THR A 37 -27.91 34.02 -11.30
N THR A 38 -26.69 33.47 -11.19
CA THR A 38 -26.21 32.43 -12.11
C THR A 38 -25.86 31.14 -11.37
N ASP A 39 -26.38 30.01 -11.88
CA ASP A 39 -26.07 28.66 -11.37
C ASP A 39 -24.69 28.22 -11.90
N SER A 40 -23.61 28.65 -11.22
CA SER A 40 -22.23 28.33 -11.65
C SER A 40 -21.57 27.18 -10.89
N ALA A 41 -22.01 26.84 -9.67
CA ALA A 41 -21.34 25.84 -8.84
C ALA A 41 -21.63 24.41 -9.33
N VAL A 42 -20.61 23.55 -9.28
CA VAL A 42 -20.70 22.15 -9.73
C VAL A 42 -20.32 21.22 -8.57
N ARG A 43 -21.13 20.19 -8.35
CA ARG A 43 -20.87 19.07 -7.45
C ARG A 43 -20.74 17.81 -8.28
N ILE A 44 -19.67 17.06 -8.07
CA ILE A 44 -19.47 15.75 -8.66
C ILE A 44 -19.49 14.72 -7.53
N THR A 45 -20.33 13.70 -7.69
CA THR A 45 -20.42 12.55 -6.77
C THR A 45 -19.94 11.32 -7.52
N HIS A 46 -18.98 10.59 -6.97
CA HIS A 46 -18.59 9.29 -7.48
C HIS A 46 -19.39 8.20 -6.76
N ASN A 47 -20.30 7.56 -7.47
CA ASN A 47 -21.26 6.61 -6.88
C ASN A 47 -20.57 5.40 -6.23
N PRO A 48 -19.54 4.77 -6.84
CA PRO A 48 -18.91 3.59 -6.27
C PRO A 48 -18.19 3.84 -4.94
N THR A 49 -17.58 5.01 -4.76
CA THR A 49 -16.79 5.34 -3.55
C THR A 49 -17.50 6.27 -2.59
N GLY A 50 -18.62 6.89 -3.00
CA GLY A 50 -19.35 7.89 -2.23
C GLY A 50 -18.60 9.23 -2.08
N ILE A 51 -17.48 9.44 -2.77
CA ILE A 51 -16.71 10.68 -2.69
C ILE A 51 -17.48 11.80 -3.39
N VAL A 52 -17.71 12.89 -2.66
CA VAL A 52 -18.36 14.10 -3.17
C VAL A 52 -17.36 15.24 -3.17
N VAL A 53 -17.22 15.91 -4.31
CA VAL A 53 -16.39 17.10 -4.47
C VAL A 53 -17.21 18.25 -5.05
N THR A 54 -16.93 19.47 -4.62
CA THR A 54 -17.67 20.67 -5.02
C THR A 54 -16.72 21.79 -5.39
N SER A 55 -17.07 22.57 -6.42
CA SER A 55 -16.33 23.76 -6.85
C SER A 55 -17.30 24.88 -7.23
N SER A 56 -16.97 26.12 -6.87
CA SER A 56 -17.89 27.28 -6.96
C SER A 56 -17.20 28.58 -7.43
N GLU A 57 -16.32 28.47 -8.42
CA GLU A 57 -15.72 29.60 -9.14
C GLU A 57 -16.72 30.30 -10.07
N LYS A 58 -16.25 31.37 -10.73
CA LYS A 58 -17.02 32.21 -11.65
C LYS A 58 -17.59 31.46 -12.87
N SER A 59 -16.91 30.42 -13.36
CA SER A 59 -17.28 29.69 -14.59
C SER A 59 -17.66 28.25 -14.31
N GLN A 60 -18.79 27.80 -14.86
CA GLN A 60 -19.29 26.43 -14.71
C GLN A 60 -18.33 25.38 -15.31
N HIS A 61 -17.79 25.63 -16.51
CA HIS A 61 -16.84 24.72 -17.15
C HIS A 61 -15.57 24.57 -16.32
N GLN A 62 -15.06 25.68 -15.80
CA GLN A 62 -13.92 25.68 -14.90
C GLN A 62 -14.22 24.89 -13.61
N ASN A 63 -15.41 25.04 -13.04
CA ASN A 63 -15.84 24.28 -11.87
C ASN A 63 -15.92 22.78 -12.13
N ARG A 64 -16.40 22.37 -13.32
CA ARG A 64 -16.42 20.97 -13.72
C ARG A 64 -15.00 20.39 -13.80
N ASP A 65 -14.07 21.11 -14.43
CA ASP A 65 -12.68 20.66 -14.59
C ASP A 65 -11.95 20.58 -13.25
N ILE A 66 -12.14 21.57 -12.38
CA ILE A 66 -11.56 21.59 -11.03
C ILE A 66 -12.12 20.45 -10.19
N ALA A 67 -13.44 20.26 -10.19
CA ALA A 67 -14.08 19.18 -9.45
C ALA A 67 -13.62 17.81 -9.96
N MET A 68 -13.45 17.63 -11.27
CA MET A 68 -12.95 16.37 -11.84
C MET A 68 -11.50 16.08 -11.45
N LYS A 69 -10.62 17.09 -11.48
CA LYS A 69 -9.23 16.97 -10.99
C LYS A 69 -9.19 16.64 -9.50
N ALA A 70 -10.02 17.31 -8.70
CA ALA A 70 -10.14 17.02 -7.27
C ALA A 70 -10.64 15.59 -7.02
N LEU A 71 -11.62 15.12 -7.80
CA LEU A 71 -12.11 13.75 -7.69
C LEU A 71 -11.00 12.73 -8.00
N LYS A 72 -10.27 12.91 -9.11
CA LYS A 72 -9.16 12.01 -9.48
C LYS A 72 -8.08 11.96 -8.40
N SER A 73 -7.72 13.11 -7.82
CA SER A 73 -6.76 13.18 -6.71
C SER A 73 -7.25 12.46 -5.45
N ARG A 74 -8.54 12.59 -5.11
CA ARG A 74 -9.13 11.89 -3.95
C ARG A 74 -9.17 10.37 -4.16
N LEU A 75 -9.54 9.92 -5.36
CA LEU A 75 -9.53 8.49 -5.71
C LEU A 75 -8.12 7.91 -5.66
N TYR A 76 -7.13 8.67 -6.13
CA TYR A 76 -5.72 8.29 -6.05
C TYR A 76 -5.25 8.11 -4.61
N GLN A 77 -5.56 9.09 -3.75
CA GLN A 77 -5.19 8.99 -2.34
C GLN A 77 -5.85 7.77 -1.68
N MET A 78 -7.13 7.51 -1.96
CA MET A 78 -7.85 6.37 -1.42
C MET A 78 -7.20 5.03 -1.80
N GLU A 79 -6.77 4.88 -3.06
CA GLU A 79 -6.10 3.66 -3.52
C GLU A 79 -4.70 3.51 -2.89
N LEU A 80 -3.95 4.61 -2.78
CA LEU A 80 -2.66 4.62 -2.08
C LEU A 80 -2.81 4.21 -0.61
N ASP A 81 -3.81 4.77 0.08
CA ASP A 81 -4.11 4.45 1.48
C ASP A 81 -4.52 2.98 1.63
N ARG A 82 -5.31 2.44 0.70
CA ARG A 82 -5.69 1.02 0.67
C ARG A 82 -4.48 0.10 0.54
N ARG A 83 -3.55 0.43 -0.38
CA ARG A 83 -2.31 -0.32 -0.56
C ARG A 83 -1.43 -0.27 0.68
N ASN A 84 -1.26 0.93 1.26
CA ASN A 84 -0.50 1.11 2.48
C ASN A 84 -1.12 0.35 3.67
N ALA A 85 -2.45 0.34 3.78
CA ALA A 85 -3.13 -0.42 4.83
C ALA A 85 -2.89 -1.94 4.69
N ALA A 86 -2.97 -2.49 3.47
CA ALA A 86 -2.67 -3.90 3.23
C ALA A 86 -1.20 -4.24 3.56
N ILE A 87 -0.28 -3.32 3.27
CA ILE A 87 1.13 -3.44 3.66
C ILE A 87 1.25 -3.44 5.18
N THR A 88 0.66 -2.47 5.88
CA THR A 88 0.69 -2.36 7.34
C THR A 88 0.07 -3.59 8.02
N GLU A 89 -1.03 -4.13 7.51
CA GLU A 89 -1.61 -5.37 8.02
C GLU A 89 -0.63 -6.55 7.88
N ALA A 90 0.05 -6.66 6.73
CA ALA A 90 1.10 -7.66 6.54
C ALA A 90 2.31 -7.42 7.49
N HIS A 91 2.58 -6.17 7.89
CA HIS A 91 3.58 -5.85 8.91
C HIS A 91 3.17 -6.32 10.29
N GLU A 92 1.95 -6.00 10.72
CA GLU A 92 1.45 -6.36 12.06
C GLU A 92 1.37 -7.88 12.23
N ASN A 93 0.97 -8.61 11.19
CA ASN A 93 0.91 -10.08 11.21
C ASN A 93 2.28 -10.76 11.41
N LYS A 94 3.40 -10.10 11.09
CA LYS A 94 4.75 -10.67 11.27
C LYS A 94 5.32 -10.47 12.68
N GLY A 95 4.60 -9.81 13.58
CA GLY A 95 4.95 -9.63 14.99
C GLY A 95 6.05 -8.60 15.23
N ASP A 96 6.08 -8.07 16.46
CA ASP A 96 7.02 -7.02 16.86
C ASP A 96 8.47 -7.53 16.90
N ALA A 97 9.43 -6.62 16.83
CA ALA A 97 10.87 -6.89 16.91
C ALA A 97 11.31 -7.18 18.36
N GLY A 98 10.62 -8.12 19.01
CA GLY A 98 10.92 -8.60 20.35
C GLY A 98 11.95 -9.73 20.37
N TRP A 99 12.48 -10.00 21.56
CA TRP A 99 13.38 -11.13 21.83
C TRP A 99 12.60 -12.43 21.63
N GLY A 100 12.74 -13.06 20.46
CA GLY A 100 11.99 -14.26 20.06
C GLY A 100 11.52 -14.28 18.59
N ASN A 101 11.53 -13.13 17.90
CA ASN A 101 11.17 -13.04 16.47
C ASN A 101 12.40 -13.14 15.52
N GLN A 102 13.51 -13.68 16.01
CA GLN A 102 14.72 -13.89 15.21
C GLN A 102 14.52 -15.10 14.30
N ILE A 103 14.77 -14.93 13.00
CA ILE A 103 14.68 -16.03 12.03
C ILE A 103 16.01 -16.77 11.83
N ARG A 104 17.14 -16.13 12.13
CA ARG A 104 18.47 -16.70 11.91
C ARG A 104 19.46 -16.21 12.95
N SER A 105 20.18 -17.14 13.57
CA SER A 105 21.24 -16.88 14.52
C SER A 105 22.60 -16.88 13.84
N TYR A 106 23.44 -15.89 14.16
CA TYR A 106 24.81 -15.77 13.69
C TYR A 106 25.73 -15.77 14.92
N VAL A 107 26.44 -16.87 15.12
CA VAL A 107 27.45 -17.01 16.18
C VAL A 107 28.81 -16.96 15.52
N LEU A 108 29.62 -15.95 15.86
CA LEU A 108 30.96 -15.77 15.29
C LEU A 108 32.07 -16.15 16.29
N HIS A 109 31.75 -16.16 17.59
CA HIS A 109 32.63 -16.60 18.66
C HIS A 109 31.81 -17.21 19.82
N PRO A 110 32.31 -18.25 20.52
CA PRO A 110 33.64 -18.86 20.37
C PRO A 110 33.77 -19.85 19.20
N TYR A 111 32.65 -20.27 18.60
CA TYR A 111 32.59 -21.07 17.38
C TYR A 111 31.88 -20.29 16.27
N GLN A 112 32.12 -20.67 15.02
CA GLN A 112 31.51 -20.06 13.84
C GLN A 112 30.32 -20.92 13.38
N MET A 113 29.11 -20.37 13.46
CA MET A 113 27.89 -21.04 13.03
C MET A 113 26.81 -20.03 12.63
N VAL A 114 26.14 -20.30 11.51
CA VAL A 114 24.89 -19.63 11.12
C VAL A 114 23.79 -20.67 11.08
N LYS A 115 22.67 -20.40 11.79
CA LYS A 115 21.52 -21.31 11.86
C LYS A 115 20.22 -20.59 11.57
N ASP A 116 19.46 -21.05 10.58
CA ASP A 116 18.09 -20.57 10.32
C ASP A 116 17.12 -21.35 11.20
N LEU A 117 16.41 -20.63 12.06
CA LEU A 117 15.50 -21.19 13.07
C LEU A 117 14.17 -21.65 12.47
N ARG A 118 13.90 -21.34 11.19
CA ARG A 118 12.66 -21.74 10.50
C ARG A 118 12.82 -23.08 9.79
N THR A 119 13.97 -23.29 9.17
CA THR A 119 14.27 -24.49 8.37
C THR A 119 15.19 -25.47 9.10
N SER A 120 15.71 -25.07 10.26
CA SER A 120 16.74 -25.80 11.02
C SER A 120 18.05 -26.02 10.25
N TYR A 121 18.22 -25.40 9.08
CA TYR A 121 19.45 -25.46 8.29
C TYR A 121 20.56 -24.66 8.98
N GLU A 122 21.77 -25.23 9.02
CA GLU A 122 22.94 -24.61 9.63
C GLU A 122 24.21 -24.82 8.80
N THR A 123 25.13 -23.85 8.88
CA THR A 123 26.44 -23.91 8.23
C THR A 123 27.52 -23.31 9.13
N SER A 124 28.74 -23.85 9.04
CA SER A 124 29.92 -23.31 9.70
C SER A 124 30.63 -22.23 8.89
N ASP A 125 30.30 -22.07 7.59
CA ASP A 125 30.89 -21.03 6.75
C ASP A 125 30.26 -19.66 7.02
N THR A 126 30.57 -19.08 8.17
CA THR A 126 30.05 -17.75 8.55
C THR A 126 30.51 -16.65 7.61
N LYS A 127 31.72 -16.81 7.03
CA LYS A 127 32.32 -15.78 6.18
C LYS A 127 31.63 -15.72 4.83
N GLY A 128 31.44 -16.86 4.17
CA GLY A 128 30.71 -16.92 2.89
C GLY A 128 29.28 -16.39 3.02
N VAL A 129 28.60 -16.71 4.13
CA VAL A 129 27.24 -16.22 4.37
C VAL A 129 27.19 -14.70 4.53
N LEU A 130 28.17 -14.10 5.23
CA LEU A 130 28.27 -12.64 5.36
C LEU A 130 28.65 -11.97 4.03
N ASP A 131 29.40 -12.67 3.17
CA ASP A 131 29.77 -12.23 1.83
C ASP A 131 28.63 -12.44 0.79
N GLY A 132 27.47 -12.96 1.21
CA GLY A 132 26.26 -13.06 0.39
C GLY A 132 25.91 -14.47 -0.08
N ASN A 133 26.65 -15.51 0.32
CA ASN A 133 26.29 -16.90 0.03
C ASN A 133 25.12 -17.37 0.91
N ILE A 134 23.91 -16.93 0.56
CA ILE A 134 22.66 -17.24 1.29
C ILE A 134 21.71 -18.16 0.51
N ASP A 135 22.14 -18.64 -0.65
CA ASP A 135 21.31 -19.42 -1.59
C ASP A 135 20.76 -20.70 -0.96
N GLU A 136 21.58 -21.39 -0.18
CA GLU A 136 21.17 -22.62 0.52
C GLU A 136 20.06 -22.37 1.55
N PHE A 137 20.11 -21.23 2.24
CA PHE A 137 19.05 -20.82 3.17
C PHE A 137 17.75 -20.46 2.45
N MET A 138 17.85 -19.82 1.28
CA MET A 138 16.69 -19.50 0.44
C MET A 138 16.05 -20.78 -0.12
N ALA A 139 16.86 -21.69 -0.65
CA ALA A 139 16.41 -22.99 -1.15
C ALA A 139 15.72 -23.82 -0.06
N ALA A 140 16.29 -23.87 1.14
CA ALA A 140 15.68 -24.56 2.29
C ALA A 140 14.32 -23.95 2.68
N THR A 141 14.19 -22.62 2.62
CA THR A 141 12.91 -21.93 2.89
C THR A 141 11.87 -22.28 1.83
N LEU A 142 12.23 -22.20 0.55
CA LEU A 142 11.33 -22.52 -0.56
C LEU A 142 10.89 -23.99 -0.54
N ALA A 143 11.80 -24.91 -0.21
CA ALA A 143 11.48 -26.33 -0.06
C ALA A 143 10.49 -26.58 1.09
N LEU A 144 10.64 -25.86 2.21
CA LEU A 144 9.70 -25.94 3.33
C LEU A 144 8.30 -25.46 2.91
N ASP A 145 8.22 -24.30 2.24
CA ASP A 145 6.95 -23.74 1.75
C ASP A 145 6.25 -24.68 0.74
N LEU A 146 7.01 -25.25 -0.19
CA LEU A 146 6.50 -26.23 -1.17
C LEU A 146 6.03 -27.54 -0.52
N SER A 147 6.60 -27.92 0.63
CA SER A 147 6.23 -29.14 1.35
C SER A 147 4.92 -29.01 2.14
N GLY A 148 4.35 -27.80 2.26
CA GLY A 148 3.10 -27.53 2.96
C GLY A 148 3.17 -27.73 4.49
N LYS A 149 4.35 -28.01 5.05
CA LYS A 149 4.56 -28.19 6.48
C LYS A 149 4.51 -26.85 7.20
N SER A 150 3.70 -26.75 8.23
CA SER A 150 3.60 -25.53 9.04
C SER A 150 4.84 -25.34 9.91
N ARG A 151 5.11 -24.10 10.32
CA ARG A 151 6.22 -23.73 11.23
C ARG A 151 6.30 -24.59 12.51
N ALA A 152 5.17 -25.15 12.97
CA ALA A 152 5.10 -26.00 14.15
C ALA A 152 5.64 -27.43 13.93
N GLU A 153 5.56 -27.95 12.70
CA GLU A 153 5.95 -29.32 12.35
C GLU A 153 7.45 -29.45 12.06
N ALA A 154 8.14 -28.34 11.76
CA ALA A 154 9.58 -28.32 11.50
C ALA A 154 10.44 -28.30 12.78
N THR A 155 9.84 -27.95 13.93
CA THR A 155 10.51 -27.87 15.24
C THR A 155 10.15 -29.02 16.19
N SER A 156 9.38 -30.00 15.72
CA SER A 156 8.99 -31.19 16.48
C SER A 156 9.90 -32.38 16.20
#